data_AF-A0A8C3F0G8-F1
#
_entry.id   AF-A0A8C3F0G8-F1
#
_cell.length_a   1.000
_cell.length_b   1.000
_cell.length_c   1.000
_cell.angle_alpha   90.00
_cell.angle_beta   90.00
_cell.angle_gamma   90.00
#
_symmetry.space_group_name_H-M   'P 1'
#
loop_
_entity.id
_entity.type
_entity.pdbx_description
1 polymer ?
#
loop_
_entity_poly.entity_id
_entity_poly.type
_entity_poly.pdbx_seq_one_letter_code
_entity_poly.pdbx_strand_id
1 'polypeptide(L)'
;IQRTPNRINPRRSSPRHIIARLTKTTDKDKILRLAREEHQVTYKGHPIRLTADLSSETIRARREWENIFKVLREKQFQPKNSVPSKVIVHLGRKDTNFPR
;
A
#
# COMPACT_ATOMS: atom_id res chain seq x y z
N ILE A 1 17.77 12.17 -1.79
CA ILE A 1 16.30 12.25 -1.58
C ILE A 1 15.67 12.71 -2.89
N GLN A 2 14.75 11.94 -3.48
CA GLN A 2 14.12 12.27 -4.77
C GLN A 2 12.66 12.73 -4.55
N ARG A 3 12.20 13.75 -5.26
CA ARG A 3 10.79 14.19 -5.27
C ARG A 3 10.19 14.00 -6.66
N THR A 4 8.98 13.44 -6.73
CA THR A 4 8.34 13.10 -8.00
C THR A 4 7.01 13.83 -8.16
N PRO A 5 6.74 14.46 -9.33
CA PRO A 5 7.64 14.67 -10.47
C PRO A 5 8.76 15.68 -10.17
N ASN A 6 9.87 15.63 -10.92
CA ASN A 6 11.04 16.49 -10.71
C ASN A 6 10.69 17.99 -10.84
N ARG A 7 9.80 18.32 -11.79
CA ARG A 7 9.30 19.68 -12.03
C ARG A 7 8.22 20.08 -11.02
N ILE A 8 8.27 21.33 -10.56
CA ILE A 8 7.25 21.94 -9.69
C ILE A 8 6.06 22.36 -10.55
N ASN A 9 4.85 21.93 -10.17
CA ASN A 9 3.60 22.37 -10.78
C ASN A 9 2.97 23.46 -9.90
N PRO A 10 2.92 24.73 -10.33
CA PRO A 10 2.38 25.83 -9.53
C PRO A 10 0.88 25.71 -9.27
N ARG A 11 0.14 24.91 -10.06
CA ARG A 11 -1.31 24.68 -9.86
C ARG A 11 -1.63 23.67 -8.75
N ARG A 12 -0.63 23.01 -8.17
CA ARG A 12 -0.82 21.94 -7.18
C ARG A 12 -0.61 22.47 -5.77
N SER A 13 -1.68 22.50 -4.96
CA SER A 13 -1.63 22.92 -3.55
C SER A 13 -1.08 21.84 -2.61
N SER A 14 -1.21 20.56 -2.95
CA SER A 14 -0.69 19.45 -2.14
C SER A 14 0.84 19.31 -2.26
N PRO A 15 1.56 18.97 -1.18
CA PRO A 15 2.98 18.62 -1.24
C PRO A 15 3.28 17.49 -2.25
N ARG A 16 4.50 17.50 -2.81
CA ARG A 16 4.97 16.40 -3.69
C ARG A 16 5.34 15.16 -2.86
N HIS A 17 5.10 13.99 -3.44
CA HIS A 17 5.58 12.74 -2.85
C HIS A 17 7.11 12.68 -2.86
N ILE A 18 7.67 12.16 -1.78
CA ILE A 18 9.11 11.93 -1.61
C ILE A 18 9.37 10.45 -1.82
N ILE A 19 10.29 10.12 -2.71
CA ILE A 19 10.76 8.75 -2.92
C ILE A 19 12.08 8.58 -2.17
N ALA A 20 12.05 7.71 -1.17
CA ALA A 20 13.22 7.23 -0.46
C ALA A 20 13.56 5.82 -0.97
N ARG A 21 14.76 5.65 -1.51
CA ARG A 21 15.29 4.34 -1.90
C ARG A 21 16.08 3.78 -0.74
N LEU A 22 15.73 2.58 -0.28
CA LEU A 22 16.44 1.83 0.75
C LEU A 22 17.27 0.74 0.09
N THR A 23 18.48 0.48 0.61
CA THR A 23 19.38 -0.56 0.09
C THR A 23 18.91 -1.96 0.48
N LYS A 24 18.32 -2.09 1.68
CA LYS A 24 17.80 -3.35 2.21
C LYS A 24 16.28 -3.41 2.06
N THR A 25 15.79 -4.45 1.39
CA THR A 25 14.36 -4.73 1.24
C THR A 25 13.71 -5.13 2.57
N THR A 26 14.46 -5.82 3.44
CA THR A 26 14.01 -6.21 4.78
C THR A 26 13.63 -5.00 5.64
N ASP A 27 14.44 -3.94 5.60
CA ASP A 27 14.19 -2.73 6.38
C ASP A 27 12.99 -1.97 5.82
N LYS A 28 12.84 -1.93 4.49
CA LYS A 28 11.67 -1.36 3.82
C LYS A 28 10.38 -2.02 4.31
N ASP A 29 10.34 -3.35 4.35
CA ASP A 29 9.15 -4.10 4.73
C ASP A 29 8.83 -3.94 6.22
N LYS A 30 9.86 -3.91 7.09
CA LYS A 30 9.68 -3.62 8.52
C LYS A 30 9.11 -2.24 8.76
N ILE A 31 9.66 -1.20 8.13
CA ILE A 31 9.17 0.18 8.27
C ILE A 31 7.71 0.30 7.81
N LEU A 32 7.38 -0.31 6.67
CA LEU A 32 6.00 -0.29 6.15
C LEU A 32 5.04 -1.10 7.01
N ARG A 33 5.50 -2.17 7.66
CA ARG A 33 4.70 -2.93 8.61
C ARG A 33 4.42 -2.11 9.87
N LEU A 34 5.45 -1.54 10.46
CA LEU A 34 5.32 -0.67 11.64
C LEU A 34 4.40 0.51 11.35
N ALA A 35 4.53 1.14 10.17
CA ALA A 35 3.65 2.24 9.76
C ALA A 35 2.19 1.86 9.48
N ARG A 36 1.86 0.56 9.39
CA ARG A 36 0.47 0.08 9.31
C ARG A 36 -0.08 -0.27 10.69
N GLU A 37 0.77 -0.80 11.56
CA GLU A 37 0.45 -1.08 12.96
C GLU A 37 0.21 0.24 13.71
N GLU A 38 1.12 1.21 13.55
CA GLU A 38 0.94 2.60 13.93
C GLU A 38 0.00 3.28 12.92
N HIS A 39 -1.30 3.28 13.21
CA HIS A 39 -2.34 3.81 12.32
C HIS A 39 -2.09 5.28 11.92
N GLN A 40 -1.26 6.00 12.68
CA GLN A 40 -0.88 7.39 12.42
C GLN A 40 0.62 7.60 12.64
N VAL A 41 1.36 7.76 11.54
CA VAL A 41 2.75 8.22 11.59
C VAL A 41 2.77 9.74 11.58
N THR A 42 3.52 10.38 12.46
CA THR A 42 3.65 11.86 12.50
C THR A 42 5.09 12.30 12.25
N TYR A 43 5.25 13.44 11.59
CA TYR A 43 6.53 14.12 11.42
C TYR A 43 6.35 15.60 11.75
N LYS A 44 7.11 16.09 12.75
CA LYS A 44 7.01 17.48 13.24
C LYS A 44 5.54 17.88 13.54
N GLY A 45 4.81 17.01 14.23
CA GLY A 45 3.41 17.23 14.59
C GLY A 45 2.38 17.06 13.46
N HIS A 46 2.81 16.79 12.23
CA HIS A 46 1.90 16.62 11.09
C HIS A 46 1.76 15.13 10.74
N PRO A 47 0.55 14.61 10.50
CA PRO A 47 0.36 13.23 10.07
C PRO A 47 0.95 13.03 8.67
N ILE A 48 1.70 11.95 8.49
CA ILE A 48 2.30 11.53 7.24
C ILE A 48 1.87 10.11 6.90
N ARG A 49 1.82 9.81 5.60
CA ARG A 49 1.46 8.48 5.09
C ARG A 49 2.67 7.87 4.41
N LEU A 50 3.10 6.71 4.89
CA LEU A 50 4.15 5.91 4.27
C LEU A 50 3.50 4.82 3.42
N THR A 51 3.92 4.66 2.17
CA THR A 51 3.38 3.65 1.26
C THR A 51 4.51 3.10 0.40
N ALA A 52 4.46 1.79 0.11
CA ALA A 52 5.39 1.18 -0.81
C ALA A 52 5.21 1.79 -2.22
N ASP A 53 6.31 2.13 -2.87
CA ASP A 53 6.28 2.43 -4.30
C ASP A 53 5.99 1.14 -5.07
N LEU A 54 4.91 1.13 -5.85
CA LEU A 54 4.41 0.00 -6.61
C LEU A 54 4.39 0.36 -8.10
N SER A 55 4.70 -0.61 -8.96
CA SER A 55 4.58 -0.43 -10.40
C SER A 55 3.15 -0.04 -10.80
N SER A 56 3.00 0.70 -11.90
CA SER A 56 1.69 1.07 -12.48
C SER A 56 0.80 -0.16 -12.73
N GLU A 57 1.38 -1.26 -13.20
CA GLU A 57 0.69 -2.54 -13.38
C GLU A 57 0.18 -3.11 -12.05
N THR A 58 1.00 -3.05 -11.01
CA THR A 58 0.64 -3.52 -9.67
C THR A 58 -0.45 -2.65 -9.05
N ILE A 59 -0.39 -1.34 -9.28
CA ILE A 59 -1.44 -0.40 -8.85
C ILE A 59 -2.75 -0.68 -9.59
N ARG A 60 -2.69 -0.95 -10.89
CA ARG A 60 -3.86 -1.30 -11.70
C ARG A 60 -4.50 -2.60 -11.21
N ALA A 61 -3.73 -3.67 -11.08
CA ALA A 61 -4.22 -4.94 -10.56
C ALA A 61 -4.86 -4.76 -9.17
N ARG A 62 -4.27 -3.95 -8.29
CA ARG A 62 -4.83 -3.66 -6.96
C ARG A 62 -6.22 -3.01 -7.03
N ARG A 63 -6.45 -2.10 -7.97
CA ARG A 63 -7.76 -1.47 -8.19
C ARG A 63 -8.80 -2.48 -8.70
N GLU A 64 -8.40 -3.39 -9.58
CA GLU A 64 -9.28 -4.47 -10.07
C GLU A 64 -9.67 -5.40 -8.91
N TRP A 65 -8.71 -5.75 -8.03
CA TRP A 65 -8.95 -6.51 -6.81
C TRP A 65 -9.78 -5.77 -5.75
N GLU A 66 -9.73 -4.43 -5.68
CA GLU A 66 -10.56 -3.66 -4.74
C GLU A 66 -12.06 -3.88 -4.95
N ASN A 67 -12.50 -4.01 -6.21
CA ASN A 67 -13.88 -4.34 -6.55
C ASN A 67 -14.25 -5.75 -6.05
N ILE A 68 -13.37 -6.73 -6.24
CA ILE A 68 -13.56 -8.10 -5.75
C ILE A 68 -13.63 -8.12 -4.22
N PHE A 69 -12.75 -7.37 -3.54
CA PHE A 69 -12.78 -7.24 -2.07
C PHE A 69 -14.05 -6.59 -1.54
N LYS A 70 -14.68 -5.70 -2.31
CA LYS A 70 -15.98 -5.13 -1.93
C LYS A 70 -17.05 -6.23 -1.89
N VAL A 71 -17.17 -7.02 -2.95
CA VAL A 71 -18.13 -8.14 -3.05
C VAL A 71 -17.86 -9.21 -1.98
N LEU A 72 -16.59 -9.55 -1.73
CA LEU A 72 -16.24 -10.52 -0.70
C LEU A 72 -16.60 -10.06 0.71
N ARG A 73 -16.45 -8.75 1.01
CA ARG A 73 -16.87 -8.18 2.30
C ARG A 73 -18.39 -8.19 2.47
N GLU A 74 -19.14 -7.93 1.40
CA GLU A 74 -20.61 -8.07 1.39
C GLU A 74 -21.06 -9.50 1.71
N LYS A 75 -20.25 -10.51 1.33
CA LYS A 75 -20.46 -11.93 1.65
C LYS A 75 -19.86 -12.37 3.00
N GLN A 76 -19.51 -11.43 3.88
CA GLN A 76 -18.92 -11.67 5.21
C GLN A 76 -17.52 -12.32 5.23
N PHE A 77 -16.80 -12.34 4.11
CA PHE A 77 -15.41 -12.80 4.10
C PHE A 77 -14.45 -11.72 4.65
N GLN A 78 -13.34 -12.16 5.26
CA GLN A 78 -12.25 -11.29 5.71
C GLN A 78 -11.02 -11.42 4.81
N PRO A 79 -11.02 -10.75 3.64
CA PRO A 79 -9.86 -10.76 2.76
C PRO A 79 -8.70 -9.93 3.32
N LYS A 80 -7.48 -10.45 3.22
CA LYS A 80 -6.25 -9.71 3.55
C LYS A 80 -5.43 -9.44 2.28
N ASN A 81 -4.99 -8.20 2.10
CA ASN A 81 -4.12 -7.79 1.00
C ASN A 81 -2.65 -7.71 1.45
N SER A 82 -1.81 -8.62 0.96
CA SER A 82 -0.36 -8.57 1.16
C SER A 82 0.33 -7.90 -0.03
N VAL A 83 1.48 -7.27 0.21
CA VAL A 83 2.24 -6.53 -0.81
C VAL A 83 3.50 -7.33 -1.19
N PRO A 84 3.84 -7.48 -2.49
CA PRO A 84 3.13 -7.02 -3.67
C PRO A 84 2.21 -8.12 -4.23
N SER A 85 0.89 -7.91 -4.12
CA SER A 85 -0.17 -8.68 -4.80
C SER A 85 -0.39 -10.12 -4.36
N LYS A 86 -0.30 -10.42 -3.07
CA LYS A 86 -0.78 -11.71 -2.56
C LYS A 86 -2.10 -11.51 -1.83
N VAL A 87 -3.15 -12.17 -2.31
CA VAL A 87 -4.49 -12.13 -1.69
C VAL A 87 -4.70 -13.42 -0.92
N ILE A 88 -5.09 -13.29 0.35
CA ILE A 88 -5.47 -14.40 1.22
C ILE A 88 -6.95 -14.25 1.53
N VAL A 89 -7.75 -15.25 1.17
CA VAL A 89 -9.17 -15.33 1.50
C VAL A 89 -9.37 -16.50 2.45
N HIS A 90 -10.03 -16.24 3.58
CA HIS A 90 -10.41 -17.27 4.54
C HIS A 90 -11.81 -17.77 4.15
N LEU A 91 -11.90 -18.93 3.51
CA LEU A 91 -13.16 -19.55 3.07
C LEU A 91 -13.35 -20.84 3.86
N GLY A 92 -13.99 -20.76 5.03
CA GLY A 92 -14.35 -21.91 5.88
C GLY A 92 -13.16 -22.80 6.29
N ARG A 93 -12.61 -22.62 7.50
CA ARG A 93 -11.46 -23.39 8.05
C ARG A 93 -10.19 -23.50 7.17
N LYS A 94 -10.17 -23.01 5.93
CA LYS A 94 -9.06 -23.14 4.99
C LYS A 94 -8.70 -21.80 4.36
N ASP A 95 -7.41 -21.49 4.39
CA ASP A 95 -6.83 -20.29 3.78
C ASP A 95 -6.44 -20.60 2.33
N THR A 96 -7.05 -19.92 1.37
CA THR A 96 -6.70 -20.04 -0.05
C THR A 96 -5.85 -18.84 -0.48
N ASN A 97 -4.74 -19.13 -1.17
CA ASN A 97 -3.82 -18.14 -1.71
C ASN A 97 -4.10 -17.97 -3.21
N PHE A 98 -4.30 -16.73 -3.65
CA PHE A 98 -4.37 -16.41 -5.08
C PHE A 98 -3.05 -15.77 -5.52
N PRO A 99 -2.33 -16.36 -6.50
CA PRO A 99 -1.12 -15.77 -7.05
C PRO A 99 -1.42 -14.49 -7.84
N ARG A 100 -0.37 -13.71 -8.09
CA ARG A 100 -0.39 -12.46 -8.85
C ARG A 100 -0.78 -12.68 -10.31
#